data_AF-A0A558CWC3-F1
#
_entry.id   AF-A0A558CWC3-F1
#
_cell.length_a   1.000
_cell.length_b   1.000
_cell.length_c   1.000
_cell.angle_alpha   90.00
_cell.angle_beta   90.00
_cell.angle_gamma   90.00
#
_symmetry.space_group_name_H-M   'P 1'
#
loop_
_entity.id
_entity.type
_entity.pdbx_description
1 polymer ?
#
loop_
_entity_poly.entity_id
_entity_poly.type
_entity_poly.pdbx_seq_one_letter_code
_entity_poly.pdbx_strand_id
1 'polypeptide(L)'
;MVSPVGLALLKLVSWTEREREKRPNDAKDFFYVCANYRKIPSVNDGMYTQEEMMEQYGWVPERGSANLLGRDVRAMVAPSTHEHLDRLFDEQIANRPLRDLVRESCETSGQFEEHEVRLNAFIDGYRSQ
;
A
#
# COMPACT_ATOMS: atom_id res chain seq x y z
N MET A 1 -0.24 16.61 12.77
CA MET A 1 -1.03 15.77 11.85
C MET A 1 -0.12 14.66 11.35
N VAL A 2 -0.64 13.45 11.18
CA VAL A 2 0.12 12.32 10.62
C VAL A 2 0.20 12.49 9.10
N SER A 3 1.36 12.27 8.49
CA SER A 3 1.50 12.30 7.03
C SER A 3 0.78 11.10 6.39
N PRO A 4 0.34 11.17 5.12
CA PRO A 4 -0.27 10.00 4.46
C PRO A 4 0.66 8.77 4.44
N VAL A 5 1.97 8.97 4.33
CA VAL A 5 2.99 7.91 4.43
C VAL A 5 2.94 7.24 5.81
N GLY A 6 2.93 8.04 6.88
CA GLY A 6 2.80 7.55 8.26
C GLY A 6 1.47 6.85 8.52
N LEU A 7 0.38 7.34 7.91
CA LEU A 7 -0.94 6.74 8.03
C LEU A 7 -0.99 5.37 7.34
N ALA A 8 -0.46 5.25 6.12
CA ALA A 8 -0.40 3.97 5.40
C ALA A 8 0.39 2.92 6.19
N LEU A 9 1.57 3.30 6.68
CA LEU A 9 2.39 2.44 7.53
C LEU A 9 1.63 1.98 8.78
N LEU A 10 1.04 2.92 9.50
CA LEU A 10 0.27 2.64 10.71
C LEU A 10 -0.86 1.65 10.44
N LYS A 11 -1.54 1.77 9.30
CA LYS A 11 -2.66 0.90 8.92
C LYS A 11 -2.20 -0.51 8.59
N LEU A 12 -1.10 -0.68 7.85
CA LEU A 12 -0.52 -1.99 7.60
C LEU A 12 -0.09 -2.70 8.88
N VAL A 13 0.65 -2.00 9.75
CA VAL A 13 1.10 -2.59 11.03
C VAL A 13 -0.11 -2.92 11.92
N SER A 14 -1.05 -1.99 12.05
CA SER A 14 -2.28 -2.22 12.83
C SER A 14 -3.08 -3.42 12.32
N TRP A 15 -3.18 -3.60 11.01
CA TRP A 15 -3.85 -4.75 10.40
C TRP A 15 -3.18 -6.08 10.78
N THR A 16 -1.85 -6.11 10.86
CA THR A 16 -1.12 -7.32 11.29
C THR A 16 -1.37 -7.69 12.75
N GLU A 17 -1.53 -6.69 13.63
CA GLU A 17 -1.57 -6.89 15.09
C GLU A 17 -2.98 -7.00 15.68
N ARG A 18 -4.00 -6.40 15.05
CA ARG A 18 -5.34 -6.32 15.62
C ARG A 18 -6.18 -7.58 15.45
N GLU A 19 -7.21 -7.67 16.30
CA GLU A 19 -8.29 -8.66 16.19
C GLU A 19 -9.11 -8.51 14.90
N ARG A 20 -9.72 -9.62 14.49
CA ARG A 20 -10.38 -9.80 13.18
C ARG A 20 -11.45 -8.74 12.90
N GLU A 21 -12.13 -8.25 13.91
CA GLU A 21 -13.23 -7.30 13.81
C GLU A 21 -12.77 -5.89 13.43
N LYS A 22 -11.52 -5.53 13.75
CA LYS A 22 -10.95 -4.20 13.47
C LYS A 22 -10.19 -4.14 12.14
N ARG A 23 -9.63 -5.28 11.71
CA ARG A 23 -8.80 -5.39 10.50
C ARG A 23 -9.45 -4.84 9.21
N PRO A 24 -10.76 -5.07 8.92
CA PRO A 24 -11.38 -4.55 7.71
C PRO A 24 -11.28 -3.02 7.58
N ASN A 25 -11.41 -2.28 8.69
CA ASN A 25 -11.29 -0.84 8.66
C ASN A 25 -9.84 -0.40 8.37
N ASP A 26 -8.86 -1.09 8.95
CA ASP A 26 -7.46 -0.78 8.67
C ASP A 26 -7.07 -1.10 7.22
N ALA A 27 -7.61 -2.19 6.66
CA ALA A 27 -7.43 -2.56 5.27
C ALA A 27 -8.07 -1.54 4.31
N LYS A 28 -9.32 -1.12 4.56
CA LYS A 28 -10.02 -0.09 3.77
C LYS A 28 -9.25 1.23 3.80
N ASP A 29 -8.81 1.67 4.97
CA ASP A 29 -8.05 2.90 5.12
C ASP A 29 -6.69 2.83 4.39
N PHE A 30 -5.98 1.69 4.46
CA PHE A 30 -4.74 1.50 3.72
C PHE A 30 -4.95 1.68 2.21
N PHE A 31 -5.95 0.99 1.62
CA PHE A 31 -6.22 1.12 0.19
C PHE A 31 -6.75 2.49 -0.21
N TYR A 32 -7.47 3.17 0.68
CA TYR A 32 -7.85 4.56 0.48
C TYR A 32 -6.61 5.44 0.34
N VAL A 33 -5.62 5.29 1.22
CA VAL A 33 -4.38 6.08 1.15
C VAL A 33 -3.59 5.73 -0.13
N CYS A 34 -3.45 4.44 -0.48
CA CYS A 34 -2.80 4.01 -1.71
C CYS A 34 -3.39 4.69 -2.94
N ALA A 35 -4.72 4.70 -3.07
CA ALA A 35 -5.38 5.35 -4.19
C ALA A 35 -5.20 6.88 -4.15
N ASN A 36 -5.29 7.51 -2.98
CA ASN A 36 -5.41 8.97 -2.87
C ASN A 36 -4.08 9.72 -2.62
N TYR A 37 -2.95 9.03 -2.47
CA TYR A 37 -1.66 9.68 -2.22
C TYR A 37 -1.28 10.70 -3.30
N ARG A 38 -1.62 10.43 -4.56
CA ARG A 38 -1.51 11.35 -5.70
C ARG A 38 -2.24 12.70 -5.55
N LYS A 39 -3.14 12.86 -4.58
CA LYS A 39 -3.83 14.14 -4.37
C LYS A 39 -2.89 15.21 -3.80
N ILE A 40 -1.70 14.83 -3.34
CA ILE A 40 -0.63 15.76 -3.00
C ILE A 40 0.00 16.27 -4.30
N PRO A 41 0.07 17.60 -4.54
CA PRO A 41 0.60 18.14 -5.80
C PRO A 41 1.99 17.61 -6.17
N SER A 42 2.92 17.58 -5.22
CA SER A 42 4.28 17.09 -5.48
C SER A 42 4.34 15.60 -5.84
N VAL A 43 3.42 14.79 -5.32
CA VAL A 43 3.31 13.37 -5.68
C VAL A 43 2.72 13.23 -7.07
N ASN A 44 1.68 14.01 -7.38
CA ASN A 44 1.05 14.01 -8.70
C ASN A 44 2.05 14.36 -9.80
N ASP A 45 2.80 15.46 -9.60
CA ASP A 45 3.78 15.92 -10.56
C ASP A 45 4.90 14.89 -10.74
N GLY A 46 5.43 14.35 -9.62
CA GLY A 46 6.49 13.34 -9.64
C GLY A 46 6.07 11.98 -10.24
N MET A 47 4.77 11.67 -10.22
CA MET A 47 4.22 10.45 -10.83
C MET A 47 4.32 10.52 -12.36
N TYR A 48 3.95 11.66 -12.96
CA TYR A 48 3.99 11.83 -14.42
C TYR A 48 5.39 12.02 -14.99
N THR A 49 6.39 12.33 -14.15
CA THR A 49 7.80 12.32 -14.57
C THR A 49 8.41 10.92 -14.66
N GLN A 50 7.68 9.88 -14.25
CA GLN A 50 8.16 8.49 -14.22
C GLN A 50 7.40 7.65 -15.23
N GLU A 51 7.68 7.88 -16.52
CA GLU A 51 6.96 7.26 -17.65
C GLU A 51 6.96 5.73 -17.58
N GLU A 52 8.11 5.09 -17.36
CA GLU A 52 8.21 3.63 -17.28
C GLU A 52 7.29 3.03 -16.19
N MET A 53 7.24 3.67 -15.02
CA MET A 53 6.37 3.25 -13.93
C MET A 53 4.90 3.44 -14.30
N MET A 54 4.55 4.56 -14.92
CA MET A 54 3.16 4.80 -15.35
C MET A 54 2.74 3.87 -16.49
N GLU A 55 3.62 3.56 -17.43
CA GLU A 55 3.39 2.57 -18.49
C GLU A 55 3.16 1.18 -17.91
N GLN A 56 3.98 0.75 -16.94
CA GLN A 56 3.81 -0.53 -16.24
C GLN A 56 2.39 -0.68 -15.65
N TYR A 57 1.82 0.40 -15.13
CA TYR A 57 0.48 0.39 -14.55
C TYR A 57 -0.63 0.89 -15.47
N GLY A 58 -0.38 0.97 -16.79
CA GLY A 58 -1.38 1.31 -17.80
C GLY A 58 -1.92 2.73 -17.66
N TRP A 59 -1.09 3.65 -17.17
CA TRP A 59 -1.43 5.05 -16.89
C TRP A 59 -2.60 5.24 -15.93
N VAL A 60 -2.89 4.23 -15.08
CA VAL A 60 -3.92 4.32 -14.03
C VAL A 60 -3.34 5.06 -12.81
N PRO A 61 -3.79 6.29 -12.52
CA PRO A 61 -3.16 7.14 -11.49
C PRO A 61 -3.15 6.53 -10.08
N GLU A 62 -4.21 5.81 -9.71
CA GLU A 62 -4.33 5.13 -8.42
C GLU A 62 -3.25 4.06 -8.18
N ARG A 63 -2.76 3.43 -9.26
CA ARG A 63 -1.74 2.37 -9.19
C ARG A 63 -0.34 3.00 -9.06
N GLY A 64 -0.05 4.03 -9.86
CA GLY A 64 1.18 4.82 -9.72
C GLY A 64 1.29 5.50 -8.34
N SER A 65 0.17 6.03 -7.85
CA SER A 65 0.03 6.56 -6.48
C SER A 65 0.46 5.54 -5.41
N ALA A 66 0.01 4.29 -5.53
CA ALA A 66 0.37 3.23 -4.59
C ALA A 66 1.86 2.88 -4.65
N ASN A 67 2.45 2.85 -5.85
CA ASN A 67 3.89 2.61 -6.03
C ASN A 67 4.75 3.67 -5.35
N LEU A 68 4.46 4.96 -5.59
CA LEU A 68 5.18 6.05 -4.94
C LEU A 68 5.02 6.03 -3.42
N LEU A 69 3.82 5.74 -2.94
CA LEU A 69 3.58 5.57 -1.50
C LEU A 69 4.46 4.45 -0.92
N GLY A 70 4.63 3.33 -1.62
CA GLY A 70 5.51 2.23 -1.21
C GLY A 70 6.97 2.67 -1.07
N ARG A 71 7.47 3.45 -2.04
CA ARG A 71 8.83 4.03 -2.00
C ARG A 71 9.01 4.97 -0.81
N ASP A 72 8.04 5.83 -0.57
CA ASP A 72 8.11 6.81 0.51
C ASP A 72 7.96 6.15 1.88
N VAL A 73 7.15 5.10 2.00
CA VAL A 73 7.11 4.26 3.22
C VAL A 73 8.47 3.64 3.47
N ARG A 74 9.11 3.06 2.44
CA ARG A 74 10.47 2.50 2.56
C ARG A 74 11.48 3.52 3.05
N ALA A 75 11.48 4.72 2.48
CA ALA A 75 12.43 5.76 2.87
C ALA A 75 12.25 6.25 4.31
N MET A 76 11.05 6.08 4.89
CA MET A 76 10.69 6.61 6.21
C MET A 76 10.91 5.62 7.37
N VAL A 77 10.81 4.31 7.12
CA VAL A 77 10.73 3.32 8.21
C VAL A 77 12.09 2.97 8.81
N ALA A 78 12.11 2.64 10.11
CA ALA A 78 13.31 2.18 10.80
C ALA A 78 13.64 0.71 10.43
N PRO A 79 14.88 0.23 10.65
CA PRO A 79 15.28 -1.14 10.30
C PRO A 79 14.39 -2.26 10.86
N SER A 80 13.91 -2.13 12.12
CA SER A 80 13.01 -3.12 12.71
C SER A 80 11.62 -3.15 12.03
N THR A 81 11.15 -1.99 11.56
CA THR A 81 9.90 -1.90 10.81
C THR A 81 10.08 -2.42 9.39
N HIS A 82 11.24 -2.23 8.77
CA HIS A 82 11.57 -2.89 7.51
C HIS A 82 11.46 -4.41 7.61
N GLU A 83 12.08 -5.01 8.62
CA GLU A 83 12.02 -6.46 8.84
C GLU A 83 10.58 -6.96 9.01
N HIS A 84 9.75 -6.23 9.77
CA HIS A 84 8.33 -6.58 9.92
C HIS A 84 7.57 -6.52 8.60
N LEU A 85 7.79 -5.48 7.80
CA LEU A 85 7.14 -5.34 6.49
C LEU A 85 7.64 -6.38 5.48
N ASP A 86 8.93 -6.71 5.47
CA ASP A 86 9.49 -7.76 4.61
C ASP A 86 8.86 -9.12 4.98
N ARG A 87 8.78 -9.43 6.27
CA ARG A 87 8.06 -10.64 6.73
C ARG A 87 6.59 -10.63 6.34
N LEU A 88 5.92 -9.48 6.36
CA LEU A 88 4.54 -9.36 5.88
C LEU A 88 4.46 -9.64 4.37
N PHE A 89 5.31 -9.00 3.57
CA PHE A 89 5.27 -9.09 2.11
C PHE A 89 5.77 -10.43 1.56
N ASP A 90 6.56 -11.14 2.35
CA ASP A 90 6.98 -12.52 2.09
C ASP A 90 6.01 -13.55 2.69
N GLU A 91 4.86 -13.10 3.21
CA GLU A 91 3.80 -13.93 3.83
C GLU A 91 4.28 -14.81 5.01
N GLN A 92 5.30 -14.34 5.74
CA GLN A 92 5.90 -15.00 6.90
C GLN A 92 5.25 -14.62 8.24
N ILE A 93 4.14 -13.86 8.21
CA ILE A 93 3.32 -13.57 9.40
C ILE A 93 2.17 -14.57 9.46
N ALA A 94 2.19 -15.40 10.50
CA ALA A 94 1.21 -16.47 10.69
C ALA A 94 -0.23 -15.91 10.71
N ASN A 95 -1.14 -16.56 9.97
CA ASN A 95 -2.55 -16.16 9.87
C ASN A 95 -2.76 -14.72 9.36
N ARG A 96 -1.83 -14.18 8.58
CA ARG A 96 -1.91 -12.85 7.94
C ARG A 96 -1.46 -12.91 6.46
N PRO A 97 -2.08 -13.75 5.62
CA PRO A 97 -1.78 -13.73 4.18
C PRO A 97 -2.20 -12.39 3.58
N LEU A 98 -1.48 -11.90 2.58
CA LEU A 98 -1.78 -10.61 1.93
C LEU A 98 -3.15 -10.63 1.25
N ARG A 99 -3.58 -11.80 0.79
CA ARG A 99 -4.92 -12.01 0.24
C ARG A 99 -6.03 -11.65 1.23
N ASP A 100 -5.81 -11.83 2.53
CA ASP A 100 -6.78 -11.44 3.55
C ASP A 100 -6.86 -9.91 3.68
N LEU A 101 -5.74 -9.20 3.57
CA LEU A 101 -5.72 -7.73 3.55
C LEU A 101 -6.58 -7.20 2.39
N VAL A 102 -6.39 -7.74 1.19
CA VAL A 102 -7.20 -7.39 0.02
C VAL A 102 -8.67 -7.75 0.27
N ARG A 103 -8.98 -8.99 0.63
CA ARG A 103 -10.37 -9.45 0.84
C ARG A 103 -11.11 -8.61 1.87
N GLU A 104 -10.48 -8.27 2.98
CA GLU A 104 -11.10 -7.51 4.08
C GLU A 104 -11.37 -6.04 3.71
N SER A 105 -10.70 -5.53 2.67
CA SER A 105 -10.92 -4.17 2.17
C SER A 105 -12.05 -4.06 1.14
N CYS A 106 -12.57 -5.17 0.62
CA CYS A 106 -13.49 -5.20 -0.51
C CYS A 106 -14.92 -5.59 -0.10
N GLU A 107 -15.89 -5.05 -0.84
CA GLU A 107 -17.31 -5.38 -0.78
C GLU A 107 -17.77 -6.06 -2.08
N THR A 108 -17.02 -5.90 -3.18
CA THR A 108 -17.31 -6.47 -4.49
C THR A 108 -16.08 -7.14 -5.11
N SER A 109 -16.31 -8.03 -6.10
CA SER A 109 -15.21 -8.68 -6.85
C SER A 109 -14.36 -7.71 -7.65
N GLY A 110 -14.96 -6.66 -8.25
CA GLY A 110 -14.21 -5.66 -9.00
C GLY A 110 -13.26 -4.84 -8.11
N GLN A 111 -13.61 -4.62 -6.84
CA GLN A 111 -12.69 -4.00 -5.88
C GLN A 111 -11.52 -4.91 -5.54
N PHE A 112 -11.72 -6.23 -5.52
CA PHE A 112 -10.68 -7.20 -5.18
C PHE A 112 -9.53 -7.15 -6.18
N GLU A 113 -9.83 -7.24 -7.47
CA GLU A 113 -8.82 -7.16 -8.54
C GLU A 113 -8.05 -5.84 -8.48
N GLU A 114 -8.78 -4.72 -8.33
CA GLU A 114 -8.16 -3.40 -8.26
C GLU A 114 -7.28 -3.21 -7.00
N HIS A 115 -7.68 -3.76 -5.87
CA HIS A 115 -6.91 -3.68 -4.63
C HIS A 115 -5.69 -4.60 -4.69
N GLU A 116 -5.80 -5.78 -5.31
CA GLU A 116 -4.66 -6.65 -5.55
C GLU A 116 -3.60 -5.97 -6.41
N VAL A 117 -4.00 -5.33 -7.51
CA VAL A 117 -3.07 -4.57 -8.37
C VAL A 117 -2.42 -3.41 -7.60
N ARG A 118 -3.18 -2.67 -6.78
CA ARG A 118 -2.61 -1.57 -5.97
C ARG A 118 -1.67 -2.07 -4.87
N LEU A 119 -1.96 -3.23 -4.27
CA LEU A 119 -1.07 -3.82 -3.27
C LEU A 119 0.25 -4.23 -3.91
N ASN A 120 0.20 -4.88 -5.08
CA ASN A 120 1.41 -5.22 -5.83
C ASN A 120 2.19 -3.96 -6.23
N ALA A 121 1.50 -2.92 -6.70
CA ALA A 121 2.15 -1.66 -7.04
C ALA A 121 2.88 -1.04 -5.84
N PHE A 122 2.23 -1.05 -4.67
CA PHE A 122 2.84 -0.60 -3.42
C PHE A 122 4.07 -1.44 -3.05
N ILE A 123 3.98 -2.78 -3.13
CA ILE A 123 5.09 -3.68 -2.80
C ILE A 123 6.26 -3.48 -3.77
N ASP A 124 6.00 -3.33 -5.07
CA ASP A 124 7.03 -3.05 -6.07
C ASP A 124 7.74 -1.73 -5.77
N GLY A 125 6.98 -0.69 -5.41
CA GLY A 125 7.54 0.59 -4.97
C GLY A 125 8.39 0.44 -3.71
N TYR A 126 7.87 -0.28 -2.72
CA TYR A 126 8.61 -0.58 -1.50
C TYR A 126 9.83 -1.47 -1.75
N ARG A 127 9.90 -2.25 -2.83
CA ARG A 127 11.08 -3.08 -3.16
C ARG A 127 12.04 -2.41 -4.13
N SER A 128 11.61 -1.36 -4.84
CA SER A 128 12.48 -0.64 -5.77
C SER A 128 13.63 0.05 -5.04
N GLN A 129 14.86 -0.39 -5.34
CA GLN A 129 16.13 0.26 -5.01
C GLN A 129 16.94 0.38 -6.30
#